data_AF-A0A1C6RW24-F1
#
_entry.id   AF-A0A1C6RW24-F1
#
_cell.length_a   1.000
_cell.length_b   1.000
_cell.length_c   1.000
_cell.angle_alpha   90.00
_cell.angle_beta   90.00
_cell.angle_gamma   90.00
#
_symmetry.space_group_name_H-M   'P 1'
#
loop_
_entity.id
_entity.type
_entity.pdbx_description
1 polymer ?
#
loop_
_entity_poly.entity_id
_entity_poly.type
_entity_poly.pdbx_seq_one_letter_code
_entity_poly.pdbx_strand_id
1 'polypeptide(L)'
;MLPRMPSVNWDTVATAATTALIVTMGTEYAAKPRLEARKERITTALRSRRELSAALIAICLPATFLTLDIPKEAEPQVRETLKAERQRQYERMRQQVQAMTDSMDRHASTFHSMPMKIVMSYIGTVQGAMLSARTRHDKAKLILELSQQMALILDGRWWQAVARVRALQRFHELVVESEKQADKVPQREGETASPVA
;
A
#
# COMPACT_ATOMS: atom_id res chain seq x y z
N MET A 1 76.13 22.97 -13.08
CA MET A 1 74.83 23.34 -13.68
C MET A 1 73.75 23.21 -12.59
N LEU A 2 73.44 24.33 -11.92
CA LEU A 2 72.26 24.60 -11.10
C LEU A 2 70.89 24.33 -11.77
N PRO A 3 70.07 23.31 -11.46
CA PRO A 3 68.71 23.28 -11.99
C PRO A 3 67.91 24.48 -11.44
N ARG A 4 67.43 25.34 -12.33
CA ARG A 4 66.56 26.49 -12.02
C ARG A 4 65.25 25.93 -11.47
N MET A 5 64.96 26.12 -10.19
CA MET A 5 63.66 25.77 -9.64
C MET A 5 62.58 26.68 -10.26
N PRO A 6 61.44 26.13 -10.71
CA PRO A 6 60.36 26.93 -11.27
C PRO A 6 59.85 27.89 -10.19
N SER A 7 59.91 29.19 -10.46
CA SER A 7 59.32 30.20 -9.59
C SER A 7 57.81 30.02 -9.63
N VAL A 8 57.23 29.61 -8.51
CA VAL A 8 55.77 29.47 -8.35
C VAL A 8 55.15 30.85 -8.54
N ASN A 9 54.29 30.97 -9.55
CA ASN A 9 53.54 32.18 -9.79
C ASN A 9 52.38 32.26 -8.79
N TRP A 10 52.61 32.96 -7.68
CA TRP A 10 51.66 33.10 -6.58
C TRP A 10 50.33 33.76 -7.00
N ASP A 11 50.34 34.61 -8.03
CA ASP A 11 49.11 35.21 -8.57
C ASP A 11 48.23 34.16 -9.23
N THR A 12 48.85 33.18 -9.89
CA THR A 12 48.13 32.04 -10.48
C THR A 12 47.50 31.17 -9.38
N VAL A 13 48.24 30.94 -8.29
CA VAL A 13 47.75 30.17 -7.14
C VAL A 13 46.58 30.89 -6.46
N ALA A 14 46.70 32.20 -6.23
CA ALA A 14 45.65 33.01 -5.61
C ALA A 14 44.39 33.10 -6.49
N THR A 15 44.55 33.26 -7.80
CA THR A 15 43.42 33.29 -8.75
C THR A 15 42.73 31.93 -8.81
N ALA A 16 43.49 30.84 -8.83
CA ALA A 16 42.94 29.48 -8.83
C ALA A 16 42.19 29.18 -7.52
N ALA A 17 42.75 29.54 -6.37
CA ALA A 17 42.11 29.38 -5.07
C ALA A 17 40.80 30.18 -4.97
N THR A 18 40.81 31.43 -5.44
CA THR A 18 39.61 32.29 -5.44
C THR A 18 38.54 31.75 -6.37
N THR A 19 38.92 31.33 -7.58
CA THR A 19 37.97 30.73 -8.55
C THR A 19 37.38 29.43 -8.00
N ALA A 20 38.20 28.58 -7.37
CA ALA A 20 37.73 27.34 -6.75
C ALA A 20 36.73 27.62 -5.62
N LEU A 21 36.99 28.61 -4.76
CA LEU A 21 36.07 29.04 -3.70
C LEU A 21 34.74 29.54 -4.26
N ILE A 22 34.77 30.41 -5.28
CA ILE A 22 33.56 30.95 -5.91
C ILE A 22 32.74 29.85 -6.58
N VAL A 23 33.39 28.95 -7.32
CA VAL A 23 32.71 27.82 -7.97
C VAL A 23 32.13 26.86 -6.93
N THR A 24 32.87 26.59 -5.85
CA THR A 24 32.40 25.70 -4.77
C THR A 24 31.20 26.32 -4.04
N MET A 25 31.28 27.58 -3.62
CA MET A 25 30.14 28.26 -2.99
C MET A 25 28.95 28.38 -3.95
N GLY A 26 29.19 28.70 -5.22
CA GLY A 26 28.13 28.82 -6.23
C GLY A 26 27.43 27.50 -6.51
N THR A 27 28.19 26.40 -6.63
CA THR A 27 27.62 25.06 -6.83
C THR A 27 26.88 24.57 -5.60
N GLU A 28 27.40 24.81 -4.40
CA GLU A 28 26.69 24.46 -3.17
C GLU A 28 25.39 25.24 -3.01
N TYR A 29 25.40 26.56 -3.23
CA TYR A 29 24.23 27.40 -3.00
C TYR A 29 23.15 27.20 -4.07
N ALA A 30 23.54 26.94 -5.33
CA ALA A 30 22.59 26.74 -6.42
C ALA A 30 22.06 25.30 -6.51
N ALA A 31 22.88 24.29 -6.20
CA ALA A 31 22.49 22.88 -6.37
C ALA A 31 21.84 22.27 -5.14
N LYS A 32 22.28 22.61 -3.90
CA LYS A 32 21.71 22.04 -2.66
C LYS A 32 20.20 22.24 -2.50
N PRO A 33 19.61 23.44 -2.70
CA PRO A 33 18.18 23.63 -2.44
C PRO A 33 17.29 22.76 -3.35
N ARG A 34 17.71 22.54 -4.59
CA ARG A 34 16.96 21.67 -5.53
C ARG A 34 17.10 20.19 -5.19
N LEU A 35 18.29 19.77 -4.73
CA LEU A 35 18.54 18.39 -4.34
C LEU A 35 17.82 18.03 -3.03
N GLU A 36 17.79 18.94 -2.06
CA GLU A 36 17.08 18.77 -0.80
C GLU A 36 15.57 18.67 -1.02
N ALA A 37 14.99 19.58 -1.80
CA ALA A 37 13.56 19.53 -2.16
C ALA A 37 13.21 18.23 -2.89
N ARG A 38 14.07 17.74 -3.79
CA ARG A 38 13.85 16.47 -4.49
C ARG A 38 13.98 15.27 -3.55
N LYS A 39 14.95 15.28 -2.65
CA LYS A 39 15.16 14.23 -1.64
C LYS A 39 13.97 14.15 -0.69
N GLU A 40 13.44 15.28 -0.23
CA GLU A 40 12.27 15.33 0.65
C GLU A 40 11.03 14.74 -0.03
N ARG A 41 10.80 15.08 -1.31
CA ARG A 41 9.70 14.49 -2.10
C ARG A 41 9.84 12.98 -2.25
N ILE A 42 11.04 12.50 -2.59
CA ILE A 42 11.29 11.06 -2.77
C ILE A 42 11.15 10.30 -1.45
N THR A 43 11.70 10.84 -0.36
CA THR A 43 11.64 10.19 0.96
C THR A 43 10.21 10.16 1.51
N THR A 44 9.44 11.23 1.29
CA THR A 44 8.00 11.27 1.65
C THR A 44 7.22 10.21 0.86
N ALA A 45 7.47 10.09 -0.45
CA ALA A 45 6.82 9.08 -1.29
C ALA A 45 7.19 7.63 -0.89
N LEU A 46 8.45 7.40 -0.52
CA LEU A 46 8.88 6.08 -0.02
C LEU A 46 8.27 5.76 1.34
N ARG A 47 8.13 6.76 2.22
CA ARG A 47 7.51 6.58 3.54
C ARG A 47 6.04 6.19 3.38
N SER A 48 5.25 6.91 2.60
CA SER A 48 3.83 6.59 2.42
C SER A 48 3.62 5.23 1.74
N ARG A 49 4.49 4.84 0.80
CA ARG A 49 4.46 3.49 0.20
C ARG A 49 4.71 2.41 1.25
N ARG A 50 5.67 2.62 2.16
CA ARG A 50 5.92 1.69 3.28
C ARG A 50 4.76 1.64 4.26
N GLU A 51 4.15 2.78 4.56
CA GLU A 51 2.95 2.85 5.41
C GLU A 51 1.79 2.07 4.78
N LEU A 52 1.55 2.24 3.48
CA LEU A 52 0.55 1.48 2.75
C LEU A 52 0.86 -0.02 2.73
N SER A 53 2.11 -0.41 2.42
CA SER A 53 2.53 -1.82 2.49
C SER A 53 2.35 -2.41 3.89
N ALA A 54 2.65 -1.64 4.94
CA ALA A 54 2.46 -2.08 6.32
C ALA A 54 0.97 -2.28 6.65
N ALA A 55 0.10 -1.36 6.21
CA ALA A 55 -1.35 -1.48 6.36
C ALA A 55 -1.90 -2.72 5.61
N LEU A 56 -1.42 -2.98 4.40
CA LEU A 56 -1.77 -4.19 3.63
C LEU A 56 -1.40 -5.46 4.39
N ILE A 57 -0.20 -5.54 4.95
CA ILE A 57 0.25 -6.69 5.73
C ILE A 57 -0.60 -6.84 7.00
N ALA A 58 -0.91 -5.72 7.67
CA ALA A 58 -1.75 -5.71 8.87
C ALA A 58 -3.18 -6.21 8.61
N ILE A 59 -3.71 -6.03 7.40
CA ILE A 59 -5.00 -6.59 6.96
C ILE A 59 -4.84 -8.04 6.49
N CYS A 60 -3.77 -8.34 5.76
CA CYS A 60 -3.52 -9.65 5.15
C CYS A 60 -3.28 -10.76 6.17
N LEU A 61 -2.56 -10.48 7.27
CA LEU A 61 -2.31 -11.45 8.34
C LEU A 61 -3.59 -11.98 9.00
N PRO A 62 -4.50 -11.14 9.54
CA PRO A 62 -5.75 -11.63 10.12
C PRO A 62 -6.67 -12.24 9.05
N ALA A 63 -6.67 -11.71 7.82
CA ALA A 63 -7.42 -12.31 6.71
C ALA A 63 -6.96 -13.75 6.44
N THR A 64 -5.65 -13.99 6.41
CA THR A 64 -5.06 -15.34 6.25
C THR A 64 -5.52 -16.26 7.37
N PHE A 65 -5.47 -15.80 8.63
CA PHE A 65 -5.92 -16.59 9.78
C PHE A 65 -7.41 -16.97 9.67
N LEU A 66 -8.25 -16.05 9.21
CA LEU A 66 -9.69 -16.28 9.04
C LEU A 66 -10.04 -17.24 7.90
N THR A 67 -9.14 -17.37 6.92
CA THR A 67 -9.30 -18.35 5.83
C THR A 67 -8.90 -19.77 6.23
N LEU A 68 -8.18 -19.97 7.33
CA LEU A 68 -7.82 -21.30 7.81
C LEU A 68 -9.03 -21.99 8.45
N ASP A 69 -9.28 -23.24 8.09
CA ASP A 69 -10.34 -24.05 8.71
C ASP A 69 -9.99 -24.46 10.15
N ILE A 70 -11.00 -24.50 11.03
CA ILE A 70 -10.82 -25.01 12.39
C ILE A 70 -10.86 -26.54 12.29
N PRO A 71 -9.85 -27.26 12.81
CA PRO A 71 -9.85 -28.71 12.83
C PRO A 71 -11.11 -29.24 13.52
N LYS A 72 -11.83 -30.15 12.86
CA LYS A 72 -13.09 -30.70 13.38
C LYS A 72 -12.84 -31.67 14.53
N GLU A 73 -11.63 -32.22 14.62
CA GLU A 73 -11.17 -33.15 15.65
C GLU A 73 -10.72 -32.43 16.93
N ALA A 74 -10.63 -31.09 16.93
CA ALA A 74 -10.19 -30.33 18.10
C ALA A 74 -11.18 -30.48 19.26
N GLU A 75 -10.62 -30.58 20.47
CA GLU A 75 -11.36 -30.62 21.73
C GLU A 75 -12.35 -29.43 21.83
N PRO A 76 -13.55 -29.61 22.42
CA PRO A 76 -14.56 -28.56 22.50
C PRO A 76 -14.04 -27.23 23.10
N GLN A 77 -13.24 -27.29 24.16
CA GLN A 77 -12.66 -26.09 24.80
C GLN A 77 -11.70 -25.34 23.86
N VAL A 78 -10.86 -26.06 23.14
CA VAL A 78 -9.94 -25.49 22.13
C VAL A 78 -10.74 -24.85 20.99
N ARG A 79 -11.84 -25.49 20.57
CA ARG A 79 -12.72 -24.97 19.52
C ARG A 79 -13.40 -23.66 19.90
N GLU A 80 -13.87 -23.53 21.14
CA GLU A 80 -14.43 -22.28 21.66
C GLU A 80 -13.38 -21.17 21.70
N THR A 81 -12.18 -21.50 22.19
CA THR A 81 -11.05 -20.56 22.21
C THR A 81 -10.68 -20.08 20.81
N LEU A 82 -10.62 -20.99 19.83
CA LEU A 82 -10.34 -20.64 18.42
C LEU A 82 -11.45 -19.78 17.80
N LYS A 83 -12.73 -20.01 18.14
CA LYS A 83 -13.83 -19.16 17.69
C LYS A 83 -13.71 -17.74 18.26
N ALA A 84 -13.39 -17.62 19.55
CA ALA A 84 -13.16 -16.33 20.19
C ALA A 84 -11.98 -15.59 19.57
N GLU A 85 -10.88 -16.29 19.28
CA GLU A 85 -9.71 -15.68 18.63
C GLU A 85 -10.03 -15.26 17.19
N ARG A 86 -10.75 -16.08 16.41
CA ARG A 86 -11.24 -15.66 15.09
C ARG A 86 -12.09 -14.40 15.15
N GLN A 87 -12.95 -14.26 16.15
CA GLN A 87 -13.74 -13.04 16.33
C GLN A 87 -12.84 -11.83 16.52
N ARG A 88 -11.86 -11.93 17.43
CA ARG A 88 -10.88 -10.87 17.68
C ARG A 88 -10.08 -10.51 16.43
N GLN A 89 -9.64 -11.49 15.66
CA GLN A 89 -8.90 -11.25 14.42
C GLN A 89 -9.77 -10.58 13.35
N TYR A 90 -11.04 -10.94 13.26
CA TYR A 90 -12.00 -10.27 12.37
C TYR A 90 -12.23 -8.81 12.76
N GLU A 91 -12.39 -8.51 14.04
CA GLU A 91 -12.47 -7.13 14.54
C GLU A 91 -11.20 -6.34 14.27
N ARG A 92 -10.04 -6.95 14.48
CA ARG A 92 -8.74 -6.35 14.18
C ARG A 92 -8.63 -6.02 12.69
N MET A 93 -8.97 -6.97 11.81
CA MET A 93 -9.02 -6.75 10.36
C MET A 93 -9.95 -5.60 9.98
N ARG A 94 -11.17 -5.57 10.56
CA ARG A 94 -12.14 -4.48 10.32
C ARG A 94 -11.58 -3.12 10.72
N GLN A 95 -10.97 -3.02 11.89
CA GLN A 95 -10.37 -1.77 12.37
C GLN A 95 -9.23 -1.31 11.46
N GLN A 96 -8.39 -2.22 10.97
CA GLN A 96 -7.32 -1.88 10.03
C GLN A 96 -7.85 -1.40 8.68
N VAL A 97 -8.89 -2.04 8.14
CA VAL A 97 -9.55 -1.58 6.91
C VAL A 97 -10.14 -0.18 7.10
N GLN A 98 -10.80 0.06 8.23
CA GLN A 98 -11.36 1.37 8.54
C GLN A 98 -10.26 2.43 8.67
N ALA A 99 -9.20 2.16 9.43
CA ALA A 99 -8.06 3.07 9.55
C ALA A 99 -7.38 3.38 8.21
N MET A 100 -7.28 2.38 7.31
CA MET A 100 -6.76 2.56 5.95
C MET A 100 -7.70 3.44 5.10
N THR A 101 -9.01 3.33 5.30
CA THR A 101 -10.01 4.17 4.62
C THR A 101 -9.99 5.59 5.15
N ASP A 102 -9.91 5.78 6.47
CA ASP A 102 -9.86 7.11 7.11
C ASP A 102 -8.57 7.88 6.73
N SER A 103 -7.49 7.16 6.39
CA SER A 103 -6.23 7.71 5.92
C SER A 103 -6.10 7.79 4.39
N MET A 104 -7.19 7.56 3.66
CA MET A 104 -7.20 7.52 2.19
C MET A 104 -6.69 8.83 1.57
N ASP A 105 -7.07 9.99 2.10
CA ASP A 105 -6.62 11.31 1.59
C ASP A 105 -5.10 11.47 1.65
N ARG A 106 -4.48 10.97 2.72
CA ARG A 106 -3.02 11.00 2.89
C ARG A 106 -2.34 10.17 1.80
N HIS A 107 -2.88 8.99 1.49
CA HIS A 107 -2.36 8.15 0.41
C HIS A 107 -2.60 8.76 -0.97
N ALA A 108 -3.77 9.37 -1.21
CA ALA A 108 -4.11 10.02 -2.47
C ALA A 108 -3.13 11.14 -2.82
N SER A 109 -2.80 12.00 -1.84
CA SER A 109 -1.85 13.10 -2.05
C SER A 109 -0.43 12.67 -2.43
N THR A 110 -0.05 11.42 -2.14
CA THR A 110 1.30 10.94 -2.43
C THR A 110 1.44 10.38 -3.85
N PHE A 111 0.42 9.69 -4.35
CA PHE A 111 0.46 9.06 -5.67
C PHE A 111 -0.12 10.00 -6.72
N HIS A 112 0.55 10.13 -7.86
CA HIS A 112 0.05 10.94 -8.98
C HIS A 112 -0.53 10.02 -10.05
N SER A 113 -1.70 10.36 -10.60
CA SER A 113 -2.31 9.70 -11.77
C SER A 113 -2.78 8.24 -11.57
N MET A 114 -2.22 7.28 -12.31
CA MET A 114 -2.70 5.89 -12.38
C MET A 114 -2.50 5.09 -11.07
N PRO A 115 -1.33 5.12 -10.40
CA PRO A 115 -1.14 4.44 -9.12
C PRO A 115 -2.14 4.89 -8.05
N MET A 116 -2.50 6.18 -8.04
CA MET A 116 -3.51 6.71 -7.13
C MET A 116 -4.85 6.00 -7.34
N LYS A 117 -5.34 5.93 -8.59
CA LYS A 117 -6.61 5.26 -8.92
C LYS A 117 -6.62 3.79 -8.48
N ILE A 118 -5.50 3.09 -8.67
CA ILE A 118 -5.36 1.68 -8.27
C ILE A 118 -5.46 1.54 -6.74
N VAL A 119 -4.74 2.35 -5.98
CA VAL A 119 -4.78 2.34 -4.52
C VAL A 119 -6.18 2.69 -4.00
N MET A 120 -6.79 3.76 -4.54
CA MET A 120 -8.14 4.19 -4.15
C MET A 120 -9.19 3.12 -4.46
N SER A 121 -9.12 2.49 -5.64
CA SER A 121 -10.01 1.40 -6.03
C SER A 121 -9.86 0.22 -5.06
N TYR A 122 -8.65 -0.16 -4.69
CA TYR A 122 -8.42 -1.22 -3.70
C TYR A 122 -9.02 -0.89 -2.34
N ILE A 123 -8.75 0.30 -1.79
CA ILE A 123 -9.28 0.72 -0.49
C ILE A 123 -10.80 0.69 -0.52
N GLY A 124 -11.41 1.26 -1.58
CA GLY A 124 -12.85 1.26 -1.78
C GLY A 124 -13.45 -0.15 -1.87
N THR A 125 -12.84 -1.05 -2.64
CA THR A 125 -13.31 -2.43 -2.78
C THR A 125 -13.18 -3.23 -1.48
N VAL A 126 -12.08 -3.07 -0.74
CA VAL A 126 -11.90 -3.74 0.56
C VAL A 126 -12.91 -3.24 1.59
N GLN A 127 -13.16 -1.92 1.63
CA GLN A 127 -14.19 -1.35 2.49
C GLN A 127 -15.59 -1.81 2.10
N GLY A 128 -15.92 -1.82 0.80
CA GLY A 128 -17.19 -2.33 0.29
C GLY A 128 -17.38 -3.83 0.61
N ALA A 129 -16.31 -4.63 0.49
CA ALA A 129 -16.33 -6.03 0.89
C ALA A 129 -16.61 -6.22 2.38
N MET A 130 -16.06 -5.36 3.25
CA MET A 130 -16.33 -5.38 4.68
C MET A 130 -17.80 -5.06 5.01
N LEU A 131 -18.42 -4.13 4.27
CA LEU A 131 -19.82 -3.73 4.45
C LEU A 131 -20.83 -4.70 3.82
N SER A 132 -20.41 -5.51 2.84
CA SER A 132 -21.26 -6.49 2.15
C SER A 132 -21.91 -7.51 3.09
N ALA A 133 -23.04 -8.11 2.69
CA ALA A 133 -23.71 -9.17 3.46
C ALA A 133 -23.00 -10.54 3.43
N ARG A 134 -21.85 -10.64 2.74
CA ARG A 134 -21.04 -11.89 2.61
C ARG A 134 -20.65 -12.50 3.96
N THR A 135 -20.40 -13.81 3.97
CA THR A 135 -19.88 -14.49 5.17
C THR A 135 -18.50 -13.95 5.54
N ARG A 136 -18.12 -14.05 6.82
CA ARG A 136 -16.81 -13.56 7.29
C ARG A 136 -15.63 -14.25 6.60
N HIS A 137 -15.79 -15.53 6.27
CA HIS A 137 -14.78 -16.31 5.56
C HIS A 137 -14.63 -15.80 4.12
N ASP A 138 -15.74 -15.60 3.40
CA ASP A 138 -15.69 -15.10 2.01
C ASP A 138 -15.12 -13.68 1.95
N LYS A 139 -15.47 -12.82 2.92
CA LYS A 139 -14.88 -11.48 3.06
C LYS A 139 -13.37 -11.57 3.25
N ALA A 140 -12.92 -12.39 4.20
CA ALA A 140 -11.49 -12.57 4.48
C ALA A 140 -10.73 -13.10 3.26
N LYS A 141 -11.31 -14.07 2.55
CA LYS A 141 -10.72 -14.63 1.33
C LYS A 141 -10.57 -13.58 0.22
N LEU A 142 -11.63 -12.82 -0.08
CA LEU A 142 -11.59 -11.77 -1.09
C LEU A 142 -10.58 -10.68 -0.72
N ILE A 143 -10.58 -10.22 0.54
CA ILE A 143 -9.64 -9.22 1.03
C ILE A 143 -8.20 -9.74 0.95
N LEU A 144 -7.95 -11.00 1.29
CA LEU A 144 -6.65 -11.64 1.19
C LEU A 144 -6.14 -11.64 -0.26
N GLU A 145 -6.97 -12.11 -1.19
CA GLU A 145 -6.63 -12.17 -2.62
C GLU A 145 -6.32 -10.78 -3.19
N LEU A 146 -7.18 -9.79 -2.90
CA LEU A 146 -6.95 -8.39 -3.31
C LEU A 146 -5.65 -7.83 -2.73
N SER A 147 -5.39 -8.09 -1.43
CA SER A 147 -4.21 -7.58 -0.74
C SER A 147 -2.92 -8.19 -1.28
N GLN A 148 -2.94 -9.47 -1.67
CA GLN A 148 -1.79 -10.12 -2.31
C GLN A 148 -1.48 -9.51 -3.68
N GLN A 149 -2.50 -9.24 -4.51
CA GLN A 149 -2.29 -8.57 -5.80
C GLN A 149 -1.76 -7.14 -5.60
N MET A 150 -2.32 -6.40 -4.63
CA MET A 150 -1.85 -5.06 -4.31
C MET A 150 -0.40 -5.06 -3.81
N ALA A 151 -0.02 -6.01 -2.96
CA ALA A 151 1.36 -6.16 -2.51
C ALA A 151 2.31 -6.40 -3.69
N LEU A 152 1.94 -7.22 -4.68
CA LEU A 152 2.75 -7.43 -5.89
C LEU A 152 2.87 -6.17 -6.75
N ILE A 153 1.78 -5.40 -6.88
CA ILE A 153 1.77 -4.12 -7.58
C ILE A 153 2.71 -3.15 -6.87
N LEU A 154 2.58 -3.01 -5.55
CA LEU A 154 3.35 -2.07 -4.75
C LEU A 154 4.80 -2.49 -4.56
N ASP A 155 5.17 -3.76 -4.46
CA ASP A 155 6.57 -4.18 -4.20
C ASP A 155 7.32 -4.67 -5.44
N GLY A 156 6.64 -4.85 -6.57
CA GLY A 156 7.27 -5.44 -7.74
C GLY A 156 8.59 -4.74 -8.14
N ARG A 157 9.60 -5.57 -8.34
CA ARG A 157 10.85 -5.15 -8.97
C ARG A 157 10.61 -5.07 -10.48
N TRP A 158 11.37 -4.26 -11.19
CA TRP A 158 11.18 -4.05 -12.64
C TRP A 158 11.24 -5.35 -13.46
N TRP A 159 11.99 -6.36 -13.02
CA TRP A 159 12.03 -7.70 -13.63
C TRP A 159 10.76 -8.55 -13.39
N GLN A 160 9.88 -8.15 -12.47
CA GLN A 160 8.56 -8.78 -12.22
C GLN A 160 7.45 -8.10 -13.01
N ALA A 161 7.76 -7.27 -14.01
CA ALA A 161 6.77 -6.52 -14.79
C ALA A 161 5.65 -7.42 -15.36
N VAL A 162 5.98 -8.62 -15.84
CA VAL A 162 4.98 -9.58 -16.35
C VAL A 162 4.05 -10.08 -15.24
N ALA A 163 4.59 -10.36 -14.05
CA ALA A 163 3.79 -10.75 -12.89
C ALA A 163 2.90 -9.59 -12.41
N ARG A 164 3.41 -8.34 -12.47
CA ARG A 164 2.63 -7.14 -12.16
C ARG A 164 1.47 -6.90 -13.11
N VAL A 165 1.67 -7.08 -14.42
CA VAL A 165 0.59 -6.91 -15.40
C VAL A 165 -0.49 -7.96 -15.17
N ARG A 166 -0.11 -9.22 -14.94
CA ARG A 166 -1.07 -10.28 -14.58
C ARG A 166 -1.79 -9.98 -13.25
N ALA A 167 -1.08 -9.47 -12.25
CA ALA A 167 -1.67 -9.07 -10.98
C ALA A 167 -2.68 -7.94 -11.15
N LEU A 168 -2.39 -6.95 -12.01
CA LEU A 168 -3.32 -5.85 -12.33
C LEU A 168 -4.58 -6.35 -13.03
N GLN A 169 -4.44 -7.28 -14.00
CA GLN A 169 -5.58 -7.88 -14.68
C GLN A 169 -6.47 -8.63 -13.68
N ARG A 170 -5.87 -9.51 -12.87
CA ARG A 170 -6.59 -10.28 -11.86
C ARG A 170 -7.22 -9.39 -10.79
N PHE A 171 -6.55 -8.32 -10.39
CA PHE A 171 -7.12 -7.31 -9.49
C PHE A 171 -8.35 -6.66 -10.10
N HIS A 172 -8.29 -6.23 -11.36
CA HIS A 172 -9.43 -5.60 -12.03
C HIS A 172 -10.61 -6.57 -12.21
N GLU A 173 -10.33 -7.82 -12.58
CA GLU A 173 -11.33 -8.89 -12.65
C GLU A 173 -12.02 -9.09 -11.29
N LEU A 174 -11.26 -9.18 -10.20
CA LEU A 174 -11.79 -9.35 -8.85
C LEU A 174 -12.65 -8.15 -8.41
N VAL A 175 -12.24 -6.92 -8.74
CA VAL A 175 -13.04 -5.71 -8.47
C VAL A 175 -14.37 -5.78 -9.20
N VAL A 176 -14.35 -6.05 -10.51
CA VAL A 176 -15.56 -6.12 -11.34
C VAL A 176 -16.47 -7.28 -10.91
N GLU A 177 -15.91 -8.43 -10.54
CA GLU A 177 -16.68 -9.56 -10.02
C GLU A 177 -17.32 -9.22 -8.66
N SER A 178 -16.59 -8.50 -7.80
CA SER A 178 -17.10 -8.09 -6.51
C SER A 178 -18.30 -7.14 -6.61
N GLU A 179 -18.29 -6.24 -7.61
CA GLU A 179 -19.39 -5.33 -7.94
C GLU A 179 -20.59 -6.10 -8.51
N LYS A 180 -20.36 -6.98 -9.49
CA LYS A 180 -21.44 -7.80 -10.09
C LYS A 180 -22.13 -8.73 -9.09
N GLN A 181 -21.42 -9.21 -8.08
CA GLN A 181 -22.03 -10.01 -7.01
C GLN A 181 -22.86 -9.17 -6.03
N ALA A 182 -22.53 -7.89 -5.83
CA ALA A 182 -23.33 -6.99 -5.01
C ALA A 182 -24.72 -6.76 -5.64
N ASP A 183 -24.78 -6.64 -6.97
CA ASP A 183 -26.03 -6.46 -7.72
C ASP A 183 -26.91 -7.71 -7.77
N LYS A 184 -26.34 -8.90 -7.54
CA LYS A 184 -27.04 -10.19 -7.65
C LYS A 184 -27.71 -10.67 -6.35
N VAL A 185 -27.57 -9.97 -5.23
CA VAL A 185 -28.30 -10.34 -4.00
C VAL A 185 -29.78 -9.98 -4.20
N PRO A 186 -30.68 -10.97 -4.40
CA PRO A 186 -32.08 -10.66 -4.64
C PRO A 186 -32.70 -10.14 -3.34
N GLN A 187 -33.59 -9.15 -3.46
CA GLN A 187 -34.57 -8.78 -2.43
C GLN A 187 -35.44 -10.01 -2.08
N ARG A 188 -34.93 -10.93 -1.27
CA ARG A 188 -35.69 -11.98 -0.62
C ARG A 188 -35.86 -11.56 0.83
N GLU A 189 -36.87 -10.72 1.07
CA GLU A 189 -37.59 -10.56 2.35
C GLU A 189 -38.50 -9.32 2.21
N GLY A 190 -39.69 -9.54 1.66
CA GLY A 190 -40.72 -8.51 1.54
C GLY A 190 -42.11 -9.02 1.17
N GLU A 191 -42.31 -10.33 1.03
CA GLU A 191 -43.60 -10.87 0.63
C GLU A 191 -43.82 -12.28 1.21
N THR A 192 -43.92 -12.35 2.54
CA THR A 192 -44.77 -13.36 3.18
C THR A 192 -45.82 -12.61 3.97
N ALA A 193 -46.99 -12.58 3.38
CA ALA A 193 -48.25 -12.12 3.92
C ALA A 193 -48.49 -12.60 5.36
N SER A 194 -48.99 -11.69 6.19
CA SER A 194 -49.87 -12.06 7.30
C SER A 194 -51.24 -11.46 7.01
N PRO A 195 -52.24 -12.25 6.56
CA PRO A 195 -53.62 -11.81 6.59
C PRO A 195 -54.12 -12.00 8.03
N VAL A 196 -54.30 -10.91 8.76
CA VAL A 196 -55.08 -10.95 10.00
C VAL A 196 -56.54 -10.82 9.59
N ALA A 197 -57.25 -11.95 9.68
CA ALA A 197 -58.69 -12.00 9.84
C ALA A 197 -59.04 -11.82 11.33
#